data_AF-A0A9Q8P8E1-F1
#
_entry.id   AF-A0A9Q8P8E1-F1
#
_cell.length_a   1.000
_cell.length_b   1.000
_cell.length_c   1.000
_cell.angle_alpha   90.00
_cell.angle_beta   90.00
_cell.angle_gamma   90.00
#
_symmetry.space_group_name_H-M   'P 1'
#
loop_
_entity.id
_entity.type
_entity.pdbx_description
1 polymer ?
#
loop_
_entity_poly.entity_id
_entity_poly.type
_entity_poly.pdbx_seq_one_letter_code
_entity_poly.pdbx_strand_id
1 'polypeptide(L)'
;MAPQYLVDIYVRHPNSPGGVMLIQKNVSRDSLETYSDQARHVLSQYPVANETHRIITLPYGVPAALSKVLHIISSHKGRGPFYIGGLKSMSNAQRCYIWQACDIFNLADKEAWARVTRDLKYRISHNNLTPETIRAVHQVFDKYRDDPEKGKVWKNFVNQYVWDTLQNRYPPEKQQELDLELLSYPSLQNDIMVREEELRPKIMQHSEYQRGNAECHEQNKVIKHVRSEKKYQESQEKLRRKHAEQVLAGEREYYAELEPYLQELKGERKAASP
;
A
#
# COMPACT_ATOMS: atom_id res chain seq x y z
N MET A 1 1.28 47.45 22.15
CA MET A 1 1.40 46.24 21.29
C MET A 1 2.61 45.47 21.79
N ALA A 2 2.48 44.18 22.10
CA ALA A 2 3.64 43.36 22.44
C ALA A 2 4.56 43.27 21.21
N PRO A 3 5.90 43.26 21.38
CA PRO A 3 6.82 43.09 20.27
C PRO A 3 6.54 41.75 19.56
N GLN A 4 6.41 41.79 18.24
CA GLN A 4 6.26 40.57 17.45
C GLN A 4 7.64 39.97 17.22
N TYR A 5 7.87 38.78 17.76
CA TYR A 5 9.11 38.04 17.56
C TYR A 5 9.02 37.19 16.28
N LEU A 6 9.94 37.47 15.35
CA LEU A 6 9.95 36.85 14.02
C LEU A 6 11.21 36.01 13.81
N VAL A 7 11.07 34.94 13.04
CA VAL A 7 12.15 34.00 12.72
C VAL A 7 12.23 33.78 11.21
N ASP A 8 13.43 33.98 10.65
CA ASP A 8 13.76 33.54 9.30
C ASP A 8 14.46 32.18 9.36
N ILE A 9 13.97 31.23 8.59
CA ILE A 9 14.45 29.85 8.58
C ILE A 9 15.13 29.56 7.25
N TYR A 10 16.39 29.16 7.33
CA TYR A 10 17.23 28.72 6.24
C TYR A 10 17.54 27.22 6.38
N VAL A 11 17.98 26.59 5.31
CA VAL A 11 18.60 25.26 5.34
C VAL A 11 19.91 25.29 4.58
N ARG A 12 20.91 24.53 5.04
CA ARG A 12 22.12 24.30 4.24
C ARG A 12 21.75 23.55 2.96
N HIS A 13 22.15 24.09 1.82
CA HIS A 13 21.85 23.51 0.52
C HIS A 13 23.04 23.70 -0.43
N PRO A 14 23.61 22.61 -0.98
CA PRO A 14 24.88 22.65 -1.70
C PRO A 14 24.80 23.48 -2.99
N ASN A 15 23.61 23.55 -3.60
CA ASN A 15 23.41 24.26 -4.87
C ASN A 15 22.93 25.71 -4.69
N SER A 16 22.95 26.23 -3.46
CA SER A 16 22.47 27.59 -3.17
C SER A 16 23.61 28.57 -2.96
N PRO A 17 23.47 29.85 -3.37
CA PRO A 17 24.48 30.88 -3.12
C PRO A 17 24.80 30.98 -1.62
N GLY A 18 26.09 30.88 -1.26
CA GLY A 18 26.52 30.88 0.15
C GLY A 18 26.23 29.58 0.92
N GLY A 19 25.83 28.51 0.22
CA GLY A 19 25.58 27.20 0.81
C GLY A 19 24.32 27.11 1.68
N VAL A 20 23.45 28.13 1.64
CA VAL A 20 22.19 28.20 2.40
C VAL A 20 21.04 28.66 1.51
N MET A 21 19.85 28.15 1.79
CA MET A 21 18.61 28.50 1.09
C MET A 21 17.58 28.99 2.10
N LEU A 22 16.97 30.14 1.84
CA LEU A 22 15.83 30.62 2.62
C LEU A 22 14.63 29.69 2.37
N ILE A 23 14.06 29.15 3.45
CA ILE A 23 12.88 28.29 3.40
C ILE A 23 11.62 29.09 3.68
N GLN A 24 11.64 29.91 4.74
CA GLN A 24 10.54 30.78 5.08
C GLN A 24 11.02 31.99 5.88
N LYS A 25 10.49 33.15 5.54
CA LYS A 25 10.76 34.44 6.19
C LYS A 25 9.63 34.80 7.15
N ASN A 26 9.95 35.56 8.19
CA ASN A 26 9.01 36.18 9.13
C ASN A 26 8.02 35.18 9.74
N VAL A 27 8.50 34.01 10.14
CA VAL A 27 7.70 33.04 10.87
C VAL A 27 7.48 33.53 12.29
N SER A 28 6.25 33.48 12.80
CA SER A 28 5.97 33.83 14.20
C SER A 28 6.71 32.88 15.13
N ARG A 29 7.49 33.44 16.06
CA ARG A 29 8.14 32.68 17.15
C ARG A 29 7.12 31.88 17.94
N ASP A 30 6.02 32.51 18.35
CA ASP A 30 4.99 31.88 19.17
C ASP A 30 4.36 30.66 18.47
N SER A 31 4.07 30.77 17.16
CA SER A 31 3.59 29.62 16.37
C SER A 31 4.62 28.49 16.33
N LEU A 32 5.90 28.81 16.13
CA LEU A 32 6.97 27.80 16.10
C LEU A 32 7.11 27.10 17.46
N GLU A 33 7.22 27.86 18.55
CA GLU A 33 7.36 27.31 19.90
C GLU A 33 6.11 26.54 20.35
N THR A 34 4.93 26.86 19.81
CA THR A 34 3.69 26.11 20.08
C THR A 34 3.72 24.72 19.43
N TYR A 35 4.11 24.63 18.16
CA TYR A 35 3.94 23.40 17.36
C TYR A 35 5.23 22.59 17.11
N SER A 36 6.40 23.12 17.50
CA SER A 36 7.70 22.48 17.33
C SER A 36 8.46 22.47 18.66
N ASP A 37 8.66 21.28 19.22
CA ASP A 37 9.44 21.12 20.46
C ASP A 37 10.91 21.50 20.21
N GLN A 38 11.44 21.20 19.01
CA GLN A 38 12.80 21.58 18.64
C GLN A 38 12.96 23.10 18.54
N ALA A 39 11.98 23.80 17.95
CA ALA A 39 12.02 25.25 17.89
C ALA A 39 11.93 25.86 19.28
N ARG A 40 11.01 25.38 20.13
CA ARG A 40 10.91 25.80 21.54
C ARG A 40 12.25 25.69 22.25
N HIS A 41 12.90 24.54 22.14
CA HIS A 41 14.21 24.29 22.74
C HIS A 41 15.30 25.25 22.22
N VAL A 42 15.46 25.38 20.90
CA VAL A 42 16.49 26.24 20.29
C VAL A 42 16.26 27.72 20.60
N LEU A 43 15.01 28.15 20.58
CA LEU A 43 14.63 29.55 20.79
C LEU A 43 14.73 29.95 22.27
N SER A 44 14.41 29.04 23.20
CA SER A 44 14.48 29.32 24.64
C SER A 44 15.90 29.20 25.20
N GLN A 45 16.72 28.26 24.70
CA GLN A 45 18.02 27.96 25.33
C GLN A 45 19.18 28.82 24.80
N TYR A 46 19.05 29.40 23.61
CA TYR A 46 20.11 30.19 22.99
C TYR A 46 19.62 31.62 22.76
N PRO A 47 19.63 32.48 23.79
CA PRO A 47 19.24 33.87 23.63
C PRO A 47 20.24 34.61 22.71
N VAL A 48 19.72 35.55 21.93
CA VAL A 48 20.49 36.38 20.99
C VAL A 48 20.27 37.86 21.29
N ALA A 49 21.21 38.71 20.87
CA ALA A 49 21.13 40.15 21.11
C ALA A 49 19.88 40.81 20.50
N ASN A 50 19.42 40.30 19.35
CA ASN A 50 18.17 40.73 18.72
C ASN A 50 17.14 39.60 18.73
N GLU A 51 16.31 39.55 19.78
CA GLU A 51 15.22 38.57 19.84
C GLU A 51 14.07 38.93 18.90
N THR A 52 13.87 40.21 18.54
CA THR A 52 12.74 40.65 17.69
C THR A 52 12.79 40.03 16.30
N HIS A 53 14.00 39.78 15.79
CA HIS A 53 14.20 39.08 14.53
C HIS A 53 15.40 38.14 14.61
N ARG A 54 15.13 36.85 14.52
CA ARG A 54 16.14 35.80 14.63
C ARG A 54 16.28 35.03 13.32
N ILE A 55 17.51 34.61 13.02
CA ILE A 55 17.82 33.74 11.89
C ILE A 55 18.17 32.35 12.43
N ILE A 56 17.56 31.32 11.87
CA ILE A 56 17.87 29.91 12.17
C ILE A 56 18.26 29.23 10.87
N THR A 57 19.40 28.52 10.89
CA THR A 57 19.85 27.71 9.76
C THR A 57 19.82 26.24 10.14
N LEU A 58 18.94 25.47 9.49
CA LEU A 58 18.85 24.03 9.63
C LEU A 58 20.05 23.36 8.92
N PRO A 59 20.66 22.33 9.53
CA PRO A 59 21.85 21.68 8.96
C PRO A 59 21.53 20.83 7.73
N TYR A 60 20.31 20.32 7.61
CA TYR A 60 19.85 19.48 6.51
C TYR A 60 18.32 19.51 6.38
N GLY A 61 17.81 18.93 5.30
CA GLY A 61 16.39 18.74 5.02
C GLY A 61 16.01 19.21 3.62
N VAL A 62 14.97 18.62 3.05
CA VAL A 62 14.52 18.98 1.69
C VAL A 62 13.72 20.29 1.74
N PRO A 63 14.13 21.35 0.99
CA PRO A 63 13.52 22.67 1.08
C PRO A 63 12.00 22.68 0.93
N ALA A 64 11.47 21.97 -0.07
CA ALA A 64 10.03 21.90 -0.33
C ALA A 64 9.24 21.25 0.83
N ALA A 65 9.82 20.22 1.46
CA ALA A 65 9.18 19.55 2.59
C ALA A 65 9.19 20.41 3.85
N LEU A 66 10.33 21.04 4.16
CA LEU A 66 10.46 21.99 5.27
C LEU A 66 9.50 23.17 5.11
N SER A 67 9.47 23.78 3.93
CA SER A 67 8.58 24.90 3.60
C SER A 67 7.12 24.52 3.81
N LYS A 68 6.71 23.32 3.37
CA LYS A 68 5.33 22.86 3.59
C LYS A 68 4.98 22.70 5.06
N VAL A 69 5.84 22.07 5.86
CA VAL A 69 5.57 21.87 7.30
C VAL A 69 5.53 23.22 8.03
N LEU A 70 6.46 24.13 7.73
CA LEU A 70 6.47 25.48 8.30
C LEU A 70 5.26 26.31 7.88
N HIS A 71 4.81 26.18 6.63
CA HIS A 71 3.59 26.83 6.17
C HIS A 71 2.37 26.33 6.96
N ILE A 72 2.29 25.02 7.23
CA ILE A 72 1.20 24.44 8.05
C ILE A 72 1.28 24.97 9.49
N ILE A 73 2.46 25.01 10.11
CA ILE A 73 2.67 25.59 11.44
C ILE A 73 2.21 27.06 11.46
N SER A 74 2.62 27.83 10.46
CA SER A 74 2.34 29.28 10.39
C SER A 74 0.88 29.60 10.13
N SER A 75 0.20 28.77 9.34
CA SER A 75 -1.20 28.97 8.96
C SER A 75 -2.19 28.39 9.98
N HIS A 76 -1.72 27.54 10.90
CA HIS A 76 -2.60 26.92 11.87
C HIS A 76 -3.00 27.90 12.98
N LYS A 77 -4.28 28.25 13.00
CA LYS A 77 -4.88 29.22 13.94
C LYS A 77 -5.30 28.61 15.29
N GLY A 78 -4.81 27.41 15.62
CA GLY A 78 -5.18 26.67 16.84
C GLY A 78 -6.65 26.21 16.89
N ARG A 79 -7.37 26.23 15.76
CA ARG A 79 -8.74 25.74 15.67
C ARG A 79 -8.73 24.26 15.29
N GLY A 80 -8.88 23.40 16.30
CA GLY A 80 -8.96 21.94 16.13
C GLY A 80 -7.60 21.24 16.15
N PRO A 81 -7.56 19.94 15.82
CA PRO A 81 -6.35 19.14 15.87
C PRO A 81 -5.33 19.60 14.82
N PHE A 82 -4.05 19.57 15.17
CA PHE A 82 -2.97 19.85 14.23
C PHE A 82 -2.77 18.65 13.30
N TYR A 83 -2.64 18.87 12.00
CA TYR A 83 -2.39 17.78 11.05
C TYR A 83 -1.59 18.24 9.83
N ILE A 84 -0.80 17.32 9.28
CA ILE A 84 -0.05 17.55 8.05
C ILE A 84 -0.92 17.18 6.83
N GLY A 85 -1.56 18.18 6.24
CA GLY A 85 -2.49 18.01 5.12
C GLY A 85 -1.82 17.91 3.74
N GLY A 86 -2.59 17.44 2.74
CA GLY A 86 -2.16 17.42 1.34
C GLY A 86 -1.16 16.32 0.97
N LEU A 87 -1.11 15.23 1.75
CA LEU A 87 -0.23 14.09 1.46
C LEU A 87 -0.74 13.23 0.30
N LYS A 88 -2.05 13.19 0.04
CA LYS A 88 -2.66 12.27 -0.95
C LYS A 88 -2.11 12.42 -2.37
N SER A 89 -1.79 13.63 -2.79
CA SER A 89 -1.27 13.94 -4.13
C SER A 89 0.26 13.77 -4.26
N MET A 90 0.95 13.41 -3.19
CA MET A 90 2.42 13.33 -3.19
C MET A 90 2.93 11.97 -3.69
N SER A 91 4.19 11.91 -4.09
CA SER A 91 4.92 10.66 -4.29
C SER A 91 5.38 10.07 -2.94
N ASN A 92 5.78 8.80 -2.91
CA ASN A 92 6.32 8.17 -1.69
C ASN A 92 7.62 8.86 -1.24
N ALA A 93 8.48 9.26 -2.18
CA ALA A 93 9.68 10.05 -1.89
C ALA A 93 9.34 11.38 -1.18
N GLN A 94 8.38 12.14 -1.71
CA GLN A 94 7.93 13.39 -1.09
C GLN A 94 7.38 13.16 0.32
N ARG A 95 6.62 12.09 0.54
CA ARG A 95 6.13 11.73 1.89
C ARG A 95 7.25 11.40 2.87
N CYS A 96 8.31 10.71 2.42
CA CYS A 96 9.51 10.47 3.25
C CYS A 96 10.14 11.79 3.69
N TYR A 97 10.27 12.75 2.79
CA TYR A 97 10.82 14.07 3.12
C TYR A 97 9.92 14.90 4.03
N ILE A 98 8.60 14.79 3.89
CA ILE A 98 7.66 15.41 4.84
C ILE A 98 7.79 14.77 6.22
N TRP A 99 7.92 13.44 6.29
CA TRP A 99 8.19 12.76 7.54
C TRP A 99 9.50 13.26 8.19
N GLN A 100 10.57 13.41 7.40
CA GLN A 100 11.85 13.96 7.87
C GLN A 100 11.69 15.40 8.38
N ALA A 101 10.94 16.25 7.67
CA ALA A 101 10.68 17.61 8.12
C ALA A 101 9.94 17.64 9.46
N CYS A 102 8.96 16.75 9.66
CA CYS A 102 8.27 16.61 10.94
C CYS A 102 9.20 16.15 12.08
N ASP A 103 10.15 15.28 11.78
CA ASP A 103 11.19 14.81 12.71
C ASP A 103 12.19 15.94 13.06
N ILE A 104 12.66 16.69 12.06
CA ILE A 104 13.55 17.86 12.25
C ILE A 104 12.91 18.90 13.16
N PHE A 105 11.63 19.20 12.96
CA PHE A 105 10.91 20.14 13.82
C PHE A 105 10.46 19.50 15.14
N ASN A 106 10.57 18.18 15.30
CA ASN A 106 10.03 17.44 16.43
C ASN A 106 8.64 17.96 16.83
N LEU A 107 7.66 17.76 15.94
CA LEU A 107 6.32 18.32 16.12
C LEU A 107 5.76 18.00 17.51
N ALA A 108 5.19 19.01 18.17
CA ALA A 108 4.64 18.86 19.52
C ALA A 108 3.47 17.88 19.56
N ASP A 109 2.59 17.95 18.55
CA ASP A 109 1.51 16.97 18.35
C ASP A 109 2.07 15.67 17.75
N LYS A 110 2.26 14.67 18.61
CA LYS A 110 2.78 13.35 18.20
C LYS A 110 1.77 12.56 17.35
N GLU A 111 0.47 12.83 17.46
CA GLU A 111 -0.55 12.18 16.64
C GLU A 111 -0.49 12.70 15.19
N ALA A 112 -0.19 13.99 14.98
CA ALA A 112 0.07 14.53 13.64
C ALA A 112 1.21 13.77 12.94
N TRP A 113 2.30 13.51 13.66
CA TRP A 113 3.44 12.74 13.15
C TRP A 113 3.13 11.24 12.96
N ALA A 114 2.38 10.63 13.89
CA ALA A 114 1.94 9.25 13.77
C ALA A 114 1.06 9.03 12.52
N ARG A 115 0.21 9.99 12.17
CA ARG A 115 -0.61 9.96 10.94
C ARG A 115 0.23 10.00 9.67
N VAL A 116 1.27 10.85 9.62
CA VAL A 116 2.21 10.88 8.49
C VAL A 116 2.90 9.52 8.35
N THR A 117 3.35 8.95 9.46
CA THR A 117 3.97 7.61 9.49
C THR A 117 3.01 6.52 8.98
N ARG A 118 1.75 6.55 9.42
CA ARG A 118 0.72 5.58 9.01
C ARG A 118 0.39 5.70 7.52
N ASP A 119 0.21 6.91 7.00
CA ASP A 119 -0.01 7.15 5.57
C ASP A 119 1.18 6.66 4.75
N LEU A 120 2.41 6.99 5.15
CA LEU A 120 3.61 6.57 4.44
C LEU A 120 3.74 5.04 4.38
N LYS A 121 3.58 4.34 5.52
CA LYS A 121 3.60 2.87 5.54
C LYS A 121 2.52 2.27 4.66
N TYR A 122 1.29 2.77 4.75
CA TYR A 122 0.19 2.33 3.91
C TYR A 122 0.52 2.49 2.42
N ARG A 123 1.06 3.64 2.02
CA ARG A 123 1.41 3.93 0.63
C ARG A 123 2.57 3.10 0.11
N ILE A 124 3.58 2.84 0.95
CA ILE A 124 4.66 1.91 0.61
C ILE A 124 4.09 0.53 0.31
N SER A 125 3.17 0.03 1.14
CA SER A 125 2.62 -1.33 0.99
C SER A 125 1.63 -1.53 -0.15
N HIS A 126 1.08 -0.46 -0.74
CA HIS A 126 0.02 -0.55 -1.74
C HIS A 126 0.37 0.07 -3.09
N ASN A 127 1.47 0.82 -3.19
CA ASN A 127 1.91 1.45 -4.42
C ASN A 127 3.20 0.79 -4.91
N ASN A 128 3.37 0.76 -6.23
CA ASN A 128 4.62 0.34 -6.84
C ASN A 128 5.78 1.23 -6.38
N LEU A 129 6.88 0.61 -5.98
CA LEU A 129 8.10 1.33 -5.63
C LEU A 129 8.75 1.94 -6.88
N THR A 130 9.55 2.98 -6.65
CA THR A 130 10.32 3.70 -7.67
C THR A 130 11.74 3.94 -7.16
N PRO A 131 12.73 4.18 -8.04
CA PRO A 131 14.09 4.54 -7.63
C PRO A 131 14.12 5.73 -6.66
N GLU A 132 13.30 6.76 -6.90
CA GLU A 132 13.20 7.93 -6.01
C GLU A 132 12.74 7.54 -4.61
N THR A 133 11.88 6.53 -4.51
CA THR A 133 11.40 6.02 -3.22
C THR A 133 12.51 5.31 -2.47
N ILE A 134 13.32 4.48 -3.16
CA ILE A 134 14.52 3.84 -2.58
C ILE A 134 15.46 4.91 -2.01
N ARG A 135 15.83 5.91 -2.83
CA ARG A 135 16.70 7.03 -2.41
C ARG A 135 16.18 7.74 -1.18
N ALA A 136 14.91 8.12 -1.20
CA ALA A 136 14.29 8.88 -0.13
C ALA A 136 14.16 8.05 1.16
N VAL A 137 13.84 6.76 1.06
CA VAL A 137 13.78 5.87 2.22
C VAL A 137 15.17 5.74 2.85
N HIS A 138 16.20 5.47 2.04
CA HIS A 138 17.56 5.38 2.54
C HIS A 138 18.00 6.70 3.22
N GLN A 139 17.88 7.82 2.51
CA GLN A 139 18.28 9.14 3.00
C GLN A 139 17.61 9.53 4.33
N VAL A 140 16.35 9.14 4.53
CA VAL A 140 15.58 9.56 5.71
C VAL A 140 15.67 8.56 6.87
N PHE A 141 15.64 7.26 6.58
CA PHE A 141 15.40 6.22 7.58
C PHE A 141 16.58 5.31 7.89
N ASP A 142 17.69 5.38 7.14
CA ASP A 142 18.88 4.56 7.43
C ASP A 142 19.38 4.74 8.87
N LYS A 143 19.43 6.00 9.35
CA LYS A 143 19.76 6.34 10.76
C LYS A 143 18.78 5.78 11.81
N TYR A 144 17.61 5.29 11.39
CA TYR A 144 16.55 4.76 12.26
C TYR A 144 16.33 3.27 12.07
N ARG A 145 17.18 2.57 11.30
CA ARG A 145 17.04 1.14 11.00
C ARG A 145 16.70 0.28 12.22
N ASP A 146 17.45 0.49 13.30
CA ASP A 146 17.30 -0.29 14.53
C ASP A 146 16.33 0.34 15.55
N ASP A 147 15.83 1.55 15.28
CA ASP A 147 14.89 2.23 16.16
C ASP A 147 13.54 1.48 16.17
N PRO A 148 12.99 1.12 17.35
CA PRO A 148 11.76 0.35 17.44
C PRO A 148 10.53 1.11 16.92
N GLU A 149 10.52 2.44 17.02
CA GLU A 149 9.38 3.28 16.64
C GLU A 149 9.57 3.91 15.25
N LYS A 150 10.70 4.59 15.03
CA LYS A 150 11.03 5.28 13.78
C LYS A 150 11.48 4.33 12.68
N GLY A 151 12.11 3.21 13.03
CA GLY A 151 12.54 2.17 12.09
C GLY A 151 11.40 1.37 11.45
N LYS A 152 10.15 1.55 11.91
CA LYS A 152 8.98 0.85 11.34
C LYS A 152 8.78 1.14 9.86
N VAL A 153 9.15 2.33 9.36
CA VAL A 153 9.04 2.66 7.94
C VAL A 153 10.09 1.91 7.13
N TRP A 154 11.34 1.90 7.60
CA TRP A 154 12.44 1.13 6.99
C TRP A 154 12.08 -0.35 6.87
N LYS A 155 11.69 -0.98 7.99
CA LYS A 155 11.33 -2.40 8.04
C LYS A 155 10.14 -2.71 7.12
N ASN A 156 9.16 -1.82 7.05
CA ASN A 156 8.01 -1.97 6.15
C ASN A 156 8.42 -1.88 4.68
N PHE A 157 9.32 -0.95 4.34
CA PHE A 157 9.86 -0.82 2.99
C PHE A 157 10.63 -2.09 2.58
N VAL A 158 11.57 -2.55 3.39
CA VAL A 158 12.36 -3.76 3.12
C VAL A 158 11.45 -4.96 2.91
N ASN A 159 10.50 -5.17 3.82
CA ASN A 159 9.54 -6.26 3.70
C ASN A 159 8.69 -6.17 2.42
N GLN A 160 8.21 -4.97 2.08
CA GLN A 160 7.39 -4.76 0.91
C GLN A 160 8.18 -4.97 -0.38
N TYR A 161 9.41 -4.46 -0.45
CA TYR A 161 10.31 -4.64 -1.59
C TYR A 161 10.51 -6.13 -1.87
N VAL A 162 10.96 -6.89 -0.87
CA VAL A 162 11.17 -8.34 -0.97
C VAL A 162 9.88 -9.06 -1.39
N TRP A 163 8.75 -8.70 -0.80
CA TRP A 163 7.47 -9.30 -1.14
C TRP A 163 7.10 -9.08 -2.61
N ASP A 164 7.19 -7.84 -3.10
CA ASP A 164 6.81 -7.50 -4.47
C ASP A 164 7.78 -8.13 -5.49
N THR A 165 9.08 -8.19 -5.18
CA THR A 165 10.09 -8.88 -6.02
C THR A 165 9.80 -10.37 -6.11
N LEU A 166 9.62 -11.06 -4.98
CA LEU A 166 9.38 -12.51 -4.96
C LEU A 166 8.03 -12.91 -5.59
N GLN A 167 7.06 -12.00 -5.60
CA GLN A 167 5.76 -12.19 -6.26
C GLN A 167 5.77 -11.76 -7.73
N ASN A 168 6.92 -11.35 -8.30
CA ASN A 168 7.06 -10.84 -9.66
C ASN A 168 6.07 -9.70 -9.98
N ARG A 169 5.83 -8.79 -9.03
CA ARG A 169 4.91 -7.65 -9.24
C ARG A 169 5.45 -6.60 -10.19
N TYR A 170 6.77 -6.55 -10.38
CA TYR A 170 7.43 -5.62 -11.28
C TYR A 170 7.73 -6.29 -12.62
N PRO A 171 7.51 -5.59 -13.76
CA PRO A 171 8.11 -5.98 -15.02
C PRO A 171 9.64 -6.08 -14.90
N PRO A 172 10.31 -6.95 -15.67
CA PRO A 172 11.76 -7.15 -15.56
C PRO A 172 12.59 -5.87 -15.69
N GLU A 173 12.24 -4.99 -16.63
CA GLU A 173 12.92 -3.71 -16.85
C GLU A 173 12.87 -2.81 -15.61
N LYS A 174 11.70 -2.75 -14.98
CA LYS A 174 11.50 -1.95 -13.77
C LYS A 174 12.21 -2.57 -12.57
N GLN A 175 12.22 -3.91 -12.45
CA GLN A 175 12.99 -4.58 -11.41
C GLN A 175 14.48 -4.25 -11.54
N GLN A 176 15.01 -4.30 -12.77
CA GLN A 176 16.40 -3.94 -13.04
C GLN A 176 16.72 -2.49 -12.65
N GLU A 177 15.85 -1.52 -12.93
CA GLU A 177 16.03 -0.14 -12.48
C GLU A 177 16.10 -0.03 -10.95
N LEU A 178 15.23 -0.76 -10.24
CA LEU A 178 15.23 -0.77 -8.78
C LEU A 178 16.49 -1.43 -8.21
N ASP A 179 16.93 -2.53 -8.81
CA ASP A 179 18.15 -3.25 -8.41
C ASP A 179 19.40 -2.38 -8.63
N LEU A 180 19.49 -1.68 -9.77
CA LEU A 180 20.57 -0.75 -10.08
C LEU A 180 20.62 0.40 -9.06
N GLU A 181 19.46 0.95 -8.67
CA GLU A 181 19.40 1.98 -7.65
C GLU A 181 19.90 1.47 -6.28
N LEU A 182 19.53 0.24 -5.91
CA LEU A 182 19.95 -0.38 -4.65
C LEU A 182 21.45 -0.59 -4.54
N LEU A 183 22.19 -0.74 -5.65
CA LEU A 183 23.65 -0.83 -5.63
C LEU A 183 24.31 0.40 -4.99
N SER A 184 23.63 1.55 -5.01
CA SER A 184 24.11 2.77 -4.34
C SER A 184 23.93 2.75 -2.82
N TYR A 185 23.21 1.76 -2.27
CA TYR A 185 22.77 1.71 -0.87
C TYR A 185 23.04 0.33 -0.23
N PRO A 186 24.31 0.00 0.09
CA PRO A 186 24.69 -1.33 0.59
C PRO A 186 23.98 -1.73 1.90
N SER A 187 23.70 -0.78 2.81
CA SER A 187 22.98 -1.08 4.06
C SER A 187 21.57 -1.59 3.79
N LEU A 188 20.86 -0.95 2.86
CA LEU A 188 19.52 -1.34 2.44
C LEU A 188 19.54 -2.66 1.66
N GLN A 189 20.54 -2.85 0.80
CA GLN A 189 20.72 -4.11 0.06
C GLN A 189 20.92 -5.29 1.01
N ASN A 190 21.78 -5.15 2.02
CA ASN A 190 22.00 -6.21 3.01
C ASN A 190 20.71 -6.58 3.76
N ASP A 191 19.91 -5.59 4.15
CA ASP A 191 18.63 -5.84 4.83
C ASP A 191 17.60 -6.53 3.94
N ILE A 192 17.57 -6.17 2.67
CA ILE A 192 16.74 -6.83 1.66
C ILE A 192 17.18 -8.29 1.50
N MET A 193 18.47 -8.57 1.38
CA MET A 193 18.99 -9.93 1.26
C MET A 193 18.63 -10.80 2.46
N VAL A 194 18.90 -10.32 3.68
CA VAL A 194 18.53 -11.05 4.91
C VAL A 194 17.03 -11.31 4.94
N ARG A 195 16.21 -10.31 4.60
CA ARG A 195 14.76 -10.48 4.63
C ARG A 195 14.25 -11.39 3.50
N GLU A 196 14.91 -11.41 2.36
CA GLU A 196 14.61 -12.30 1.25
C GLU A 196 14.86 -13.77 1.63
N GLU A 197 15.97 -14.07 2.29
CA GLU A 197 16.26 -15.42 2.82
C GLU A 197 15.17 -15.90 3.79
N GLU A 198 14.66 -15.01 4.65
CA GLU A 198 13.58 -15.34 5.58
C GLU A 198 12.21 -15.54 4.92
N LEU A 199 11.91 -14.78 3.86
CA LEU A 199 10.58 -14.75 3.22
C LEU A 199 10.43 -15.72 2.06
N ARG A 200 11.51 -15.99 1.31
CA ARG A 200 11.51 -16.90 0.16
C ARG A 200 10.83 -18.26 0.47
N PRO A 201 11.19 -18.99 1.53
CA PRO A 201 10.55 -20.29 1.80
C PRO A 201 9.05 -20.15 2.09
N LYS A 202 8.64 -19.09 2.79
CA LYS A 202 7.23 -18.85 3.12
C LYS A 202 6.39 -18.53 1.89
N ILE A 203 6.95 -17.74 0.97
CA ILE A 203 6.28 -17.37 -0.27
C ILE A 203 6.18 -18.58 -1.20
N MET A 204 7.24 -19.38 -1.32
CA MET A 204 7.23 -20.61 -2.11
C MET A 204 6.14 -21.57 -1.61
N GLN A 205 6.10 -21.88 -0.31
CA GLN A 205 5.08 -22.74 0.30
C GLN A 205 3.66 -22.21 0.06
N HIS A 206 3.46 -20.89 0.21
CA HIS A 206 2.16 -20.28 -0.04
C HIS A 206 1.77 -20.37 -1.52
N SER A 207 2.71 -20.17 -2.45
CA SER A 207 2.46 -20.30 -3.89
C SER A 207 2.10 -21.73 -4.29
N GLU A 208 2.75 -22.73 -3.69
CA GLU A 208 2.46 -24.15 -3.92
C GLU A 208 1.06 -24.51 -3.42
N TYR A 209 0.71 -24.04 -2.21
CA TYR A 209 -0.63 -24.20 -1.65
C TYR A 209 -1.71 -23.56 -2.53
N GLN A 210 -1.48 -22.34 -3.01
CA GLN A 210 -2.42 -21.68 -3.92
C GLN A 210 -2.58 -22.42 -5.25
N ARG A 211 -1.48 -22.94 -5.82
CA ARG A 211 -1.52 -23.73 -7.05
C ARG A 211 -2.34 -25.01 -6.85
N GLY A 212 -2.08 -25.75 -5.78
CA GLY A 212 -2.85 -26.95 -5.43
C GLY A 212 -4.34 -26.65 -5.21
N ASN A 213 -4.68 -25.54 -4.56
CA ASN A 213 -6.07 -25.12 -4.41
C ASN A 213 -6.74 -24.74 -5.73
N ALA A 214 -6.03 -24.06 -6.64
CA ALA A 214 -6.54 -23.71 -7.95
C ALA A 214 -6.83 -24.98 -8.80
N GLU A 215 -5.90 -25.94 -8.78
CA GLU A 215 -6.07 -27.24 -9.44
C GLU A 215 -7.27 -28.03 -8.87
N CYS A 216 -7.37 -28.14 -7.54
CA CYS A 216 -8.51 -28.76 -6.87
C CYS A 216 -9.84 -28.06 -7.21
N HIS A 217 -9.85 -26.73 -7.28
CA HIS A 217 -11.04 -25.98 -7.62
C HIS A 217 -11.48 -26.22 -9.06
N GLU A 218 -10.53 -26.26 -10.01
CA GLU A 218 -10.81 -26.51 -11.41
C GLU A 218 -11.30 -27.96 -11.64
N GLN A 219 -10.70 -28.95 -10.98
CA GLN A 219 -11.19 -30.32 -10.98
C GLN A 219 -12.62 -30.42 -10.41
N ASN A 220 -12.90 -29.72 -9.32
CA ASN A 220 -14.23 -29.70 -8.71
C ASN A 220 -15.29 -29.05 -9.62
N LYS A 221 -14.93 -28.03 -10.42
CA LYS A 221 -15.83 -27.48 -11.44
C LYS A 221 -16.16 -28.52 -12.51
N VAL A 222 -15.16 -29.23 -13.03
CA VAL A 222 -15.37 -30.27 -14.05
C VAL A 222 -16.29 -31.36 -13.50
N ILE A 223 -16.05 -31.84 -12.28
CA ILE A 223 -16.90 -32.86 -11.64
C ILE A 223 -18.34 -32.35 -11.46
N LYS A 224 -18.52 -31.09 -11.04
CA LYS A 224 -19.86 -30.48 -10.92
C LYS A 224 -20.56 -30.38 -12.28
N HIS A 225 -19.84 -30.00 -13.34
CA HIS A 225 -20.37 -29.92 -14.69
C HIS A 225 -20.88 -31.28 -15.18
N VAL A 226 -20.04 -32.32 -15.08
CA VAL A 226 -20.41 -33.70 -15.47
C VAL A 226 -21.62 -34.19 -14.68
N ARG A 227 -21.69 -33.90 -13.37
CA ARG A 227 -22.85 -34.25 -12.54
C ARG A 227 -24.12 -33.49 -12.98
N SER A 228 -24.00 -32.23 -13.36
CA SER A 228 -25.15 -31.46 -13.87
C SER A 228 -25.62 -31.94 -15.24
N GLU A 229 -24.71 -32.29 -16.15
CA GLU A 229 -25.05 -32.85 -17.46
C GLU A 229 -25.76 -34.19 -17.32
N LYS A 230 -25.25 -35.07 -16.45
CA LYS A 230 -25.89 -36.35 -16.16
C LYS A 230 -27.31 -36.16 -15.62
N LYS A 231 -27.51 -35.24 -14.67
CA LYS A 231 -28.85 -34.93 -14.14
C LYS A 231 -29.79 -34.35 -15.22
N TYR A 232 -29.26 -33.52 -16.12
CA TYR A 232 -30.03 -32.97 -17.22
C TYR A 232 -30.46 -34.08 -18.19
N GLN A 233 -29.56 -35.00 -18.56
CA GLN A 233 -29.86 -36.16 -19.38
C GLN A 233 -30.91 -37.07 -18.73
N GLU A 234 -30.74 -37.42 -17.45
CA GLU A 234 -31.72 -38.22 -16.69
C GLU A 234 -33.10 -37.55 -16.64
N SER A 235 -33.16 -36.22 -16.52
CA SER A 235 -34.41 -35.46 -16.55
C SER A 235 -35.06 -35.49 -17.93
N GLN A 236 -34.27 -35.39 -19.01
CA GLN A 236 -34.77 -35.47 -20.38
C GLN A 236 -35.30 -36.87 -20.70
N GLU A 237 -34.62 -37.93 -20.27
CA GLU A 237 -35.08 -39.31 -20.42
C GLU A 237 -36.39 -39.57 -19.68
N LYS A 238 -36.52 -39.09 -18.44
CA LYS A 238 -37.79 -39.17 -17.69
C LYS A 238 -38.92 -38.44 -18.38
N LEU A 239 -38.63 -37.26 -18.94
CA LEU A 239 -39.62 -36.49 -19.69
C LEU A 239 -40.06 -37.22 -20.96
N ARG A 240 -39.12 -37.82 -21.70
CA ARG A 240 -39.40 -38.64 -22.88
C ARG A 240 -40.24 -39.87 -22.53
N ARG A 241 -39.92 -40.59 -21.46
CA ARG A 241 -40.73 -41.72 -20.98
C ARG A 241 -42.16 -41.28 -20.63
N LYS A 242 -42.32 -40.16 -19.93
CA LYS A 242 -43.64 -39.59 -19.64
C LYS A 242 -44.41 -39.19 -20.91
N HIS A 243 -43.74 -38.59 -21.90
CA HIS A 243 -44.39 -38.28 -23.18
C HIS A 243 -44.82 -39.55 -23.92
N ALA A 244 -44.01 -40.62 -23.89
CA ALA A 244 -44.38 -41.90 -24.46
C ALA A 244 -45.63 -42.52 -23.78
N GLU A 245 -45.73 -42.42 -22.45
CA GLU A 245 -46.93 -42.81 -21.70
C GLU A 245 -48.18 -42.02 -22.15
N GLN A 246 -48.06 -40.70 -22.34
CA GLN A 246 -49.14 -39.84 -22.83
C GLN A 246 -49.56 -40.18 -24.26
N VAL A 247 -48.61 -40.51 -25.14
CA VAL A 247 -48.90 -40.98 -26.51
C VAL A 247 -49.65 -42.32 -26.47
N LEU A 248 -49.28 -43.26 -25.59
CA LEU A 248 -50.02 -44.52 -25.39
C LEU A 248 -51.42 -44.31 -24.82
N ALA A 249 -51.63 -43.25 -24.06
CA ALA A 249 -52.94 -42.84 -23.55
C ALA A 249 -53.80 -42.09 -24.59
N GLY A 250 -53.23 -41.76 -25.76
CA GLY A 250 -53.91 -40.98 -26.81
C GLY A 250 -53.97 -39.48 -26.52
N GLU A 251 -53.26 -38.99 -25.50
CA GLU A 251 -53.30 -37.59 -25.07
C GLU A 251 -52.32 -36.69 -25.87
N ARG A 252 -51.42 -37.30 -26.65
CA ARG A 252 -50.37 -36.58 -27.37
C ARG A 252 -50.04 -37.24 -28.71
N GLU A 253 -49.64 -36.43 -29.69
CA GLU A 253 -49.18 -36.90 -31.00
C GLU A 253 -47.83 -37.62 -30.92
N TYR A 254 -47.70 -38.67 -31.71
CA TYR A 254 -46.49 -39.47 -31.84
C TYR A 254 -45.36 -38.70 -32.55
N TYR A 255 -44.13 -38.90 -32.09
CA TYR A 255 -42.94 -38.50 -32.83
C TYR A 255 -41.80 -39.52 -32.64
N ALA A 256 -40.94 -39.61 -33.66
CA ALA A 256 -40.00 -40.73 -33.86
C ALA A 256 -39.04 -40.99 -32.69
N GLU A 257 -38.66 -39.95 -31.95
CA GLU A 257 -37.72 -40.07 -30.81
C GLU A 257 -38.29 -40.84 -29.61
N LEU A 258 -39.61 -41.08 -29.57
CA LEU A 258 -40.26 -41.83 -28.48
C LEU A 258 -40.36 -43.34 -28.75
N GLU A 259 -40.06 -43.80 -29.97
CA GLU A 259 -40.26 -45.19 -30.38
C GLU A 259 -39.58 -46.22 -29.44
N PRO A 260 -38.33 -46.03 -28.98
CA PRO A 260 -37.71 -46.96 -28.03
C PRO A 260 -38.48 -47.08 -26.70
N TYR A 261 -38.95 -45.94 -26.16
CA TYR A 261 -39.69 -45.88 -24.91
C TYR A 261 -41.11 -46.46 -25.06
N LEU A 262 -41.74 -46.26 -26.21
CA LEU A 262 -43.04 -46.84 -26.53
C LEU A 262 -42.97 -48.37 -26.64
N GLN A 263 -41.89 -48.91 -27.21
CA GLN A 263 -41.68 -50.37 -27.28
C GLN A 263 -41.45 -50.98 -25.90
N GLU A 264 -40.65 -50.32 -25.05
CA GLU A 264 -40.42 -50.73 -23.66
C GLU A 264 -41.73 -50.76 -22.86
N LEU A 265 -42.51 -49.66 -22.86
CA LEU A 265 -43.78 -49.55 -22.15
C LEU A 265 -44.86 -50.52 -22.66
N LYS A 266 -44.91 -50.77 -23.98
CA LYS A 266 -45.81 -51.79 -24.57
C LYS A 266 -45.41 -53.20 -24.12
N GLY A 267 -44.11 -53.47 -23.99
CA GLY A 267 -43.57 -54.72 -23.45
C GLY A 267 -43.95 -54.92 -21.98
N GLU A 268 -43.78 -53.88 -21.16
CA GLU A 268 -44.17 -53.88 -19.73
C GLU A 268 -45.67 -54.14 -19.54
N ARG A 269 -46.54 -53.51 -20.34
CA ARG A 269 -48.01 -53.73 -20.28
C ARG A 269 -48.43 -55.14 -20.70
N LYS A 270 -47.71 -55.75 -21.65
CA LYS A 270 -47.95 -57.15 -22.05
C LYS A 270 -47.50 -58.14 -20.96
N ALA A 271 -46.42 -57.85 -20.25
CA ALA A 271 -45.94 -58.68 -19.15
C ALA A 271 -46.80 -58.56 -17.87
N ALA A 272 -47.52 -57.45 -17.69
CA ALA A 272 -48.38 -57.18 -16.54
C ALA A 272 -49.86 -57.59 -16.74
N SER A 273 -50.25 -58.09 -17.92
CA SER A 273 -51.57 -58.69 -18.14
C SER A 273 -51.51 -60.19 -17.84
N PRO A 274 -52.30 -60.72 -16.88
CA PRO A 274 -52.36 -62.15 -16.59
C PRO A 274 -52.91 -62.98 -17.76
#